data_AF-A0AB33ZUX1-F1
#
_entry.id   AF-A0AB33ZUX1-F1
#
_cell.length_a   1.000
_cell.length_b   1.000
_cell.length_c   1.000
_cell.angle_alpha   90.00
_cell.angle_beta   90.00
_cell.angle_gamma   90.00
#
_symmetry.space_group_name_H-M   'P 1'
#
loop_
_entity.id
_entity.type
_entity.pdbx_description
1 polymer ?
#
loop_
_entity_poly.entity_id
_entity_poly.type
_entity_poly.pdbx_seq_one_letter_code
_entity_poly.pdbx_strand_id
1 'polypeptide(L)'
;MQLSTKFKVNSATINASLVPYGEIKDGDKFVEYNDELRYFFDKSGERFVIFEDLDRYNNPLIFQRLRALNKRLNSFRKSPVVFIYTLKDSAFSKDMNNTDATNENYAAEARGKFFDYTISIFPLHNLENSRDEFYEQKKQCGHALLINDEYFYGIGKYIHDKREIISIMSDVDTYAQKLNLAAIKNKESQEEAFNKLFGLMIYKMYILQILIS
;
A
#
# COMPACT_ATOMS: atom_id res chain seq x y z
N MET A 1 -50.39 10.01 -39.10
CA MET A 1 -49.49 9.49 -40.14
C MET A 1 -48.31 10.44 -40.24
N GLN A 2 -47.12 9.92 -39.90
CA GLN A 2 -45.75 10.41 -40.11
C GLN A 2 -45.41 11.91 -40.00
N LEU A 3 -44.76 12.27 -38.88
CA LEU A 3 -43.72 13.30 -38.87
C LEU A 3 -42.37 12.59 -39.06
N SER A 4 -41.71 12.84 -40.19
CA SER A 4 -40.37 12.34 -40.49
C SER A 4 -39.34 13.27 -39.86
N THR A 5 -38.56 12.75 -38.92
CA THR A 5 -37.31 13.40 -38.50
C THR A 5 -36.15 12.56 -39.02
N LYS A 6 -35.58 13.01 -40.14
CA LYS A 6 -34.35 12.44 -40.70
C LYS A 6 -33.20 12.72 -39.74
N PHE A 7 -32.76 11.71 -39.00
CA PHE A 7 -31.50 11.75 -38.26
C PHE A 7 -30.37 11.31 -39.20
N LYS A 8 -29.44 12.22 -39.49
CA LYS A 8 -28.22 11.95 -40.27
C LYS A 8 -27.04 11.96 -39.31
N VAL A 9 -26.51 10.77 -39.00
CA VAL A 9 -25.28 10.64 -38.21
C VAL A 9 -24.11 10.80 -39.18
N ASN A 10 -23.48 11.98 -39.18
CA ASN A 10 -22.14 12.11 -39.75
C ASN A 10 -21.16 11.48 -38.76
N SER A 11 -20.25 10.65 -39.27
CA SER A 11 -19.20 9.94 -38.53
C SER A 11 -18.61 10.78 -37.40
N ALA A 12 -18.92 10.42 -36.16
CA ALA A 12 -18.24 10.95 -35.00
C ALA A 12 -16.87 10.28 -34.95
N THR A 13 -15.86 10.92 -35.54
CA THR A 13 -14.47 10.66 -35.22
C THR A 13 -14.29 11.05 -33.76
N ILE A 14 -14.36 10.06 -32.86
CA ILE A 14 -13.93 10.23 -31.48
C ILE A 14 -12.42 10.40 -31.56
N ASN A 15 -11.97 11.66 -31.61
CA ASN A 15 -10.59 12.00 -31.35
C ASN A 15 -10.31 11.68 -29.89
N ALA A 16 -9.93 10.42 -29.62
CA ALA A 16 -9.32 10.01 -28.37
C ALA A 16 -7.87 10.54 -28.29
N SER A 17 -7.69 11.83 -28.52
CA SER A 17 -6.51 12.56 -28.06
C SER A 17 -6.73 12.90 -26.58
N LEU A 18 -6.64 11.89 -25.72
CA LEU A 18 -6.53 12.07 -24.26
C LEU A 18 -5.09 12.34 -23.82
N VAL A 19 -4.31 12.97 -24.69
CA VAL A 19 -3.12 13.71 -24.30
C VAL A 19 -3.48 15.16 -24.60
N PRO A 20 -3.57 16.06 -23.61
CA PRO A 20 -3.47 17.47 -23.94
C PRO A 20 -2.08 17.64 -24.53
N TYR A 21 -1.99 17.74 -25.86
CA TYR A 21 -0.77 18.04 -26.61
C TYR A 21 -0.31 19.50 -26.35
N GLY A 22 -0.69 20.07 -25.20
CA GLY A 22 -0.53 21.48 -24.86
C GLY A 22 0.04 21.74 -23.45
N GLU A 23 0.43 20.72 -22.69
CA GLU A 23 1.17 20.90 -21.42
C GLU A 23 2.37 19.97 -21.28
N ILE A 24 3.08 19.66 -22.37
CA ILE A 24 4.48 19.27 -22.24
C ILE A 24 5.24 20.58 -21.97
N LYS A 25 5.30 20.98 -20.70
CA LYS A 25 6.24 22.03 -20.28
C LYS A 25 7.63 21.54 -20.62
N ASP A 26 8.46 22.42 -21.18
CA ASP A 26 9.90 22.21 -21.24
C ASP A 26 10.39 21.71 -19.88
N GLY A 27 10.96 20.50 -19.82
CA GLY A 27 11.39 19.83 -18.58
C GLY A 27 10.46 18.77 -17.96
N ASP A 28 9.51 18.18 -18.70
CA ASP A 28 8.85 16.95 -18.22
C ASP A 28 9.87 15.80 -18.13
N LYS A 29 10.26 15.45 -16.91
CA LYS A 29 11.19 14.36 -16.61
C LYS A 29 10.75 13.03 -17.26
N PHE A 30 9.46 12.74 -17.38
CA PHE A 30 9.02 11.51 -18.04
C PHE A 30 9.29 11.48 -19.55
N VAL A 31 9.50 12.64 -20.19
CA VAL A 31 9.93 12.73 -21.58
C VAL A 31 11.45 12.66 -21.64
N GLU A 32 12.15 13.41 -20.79
CA GLU A 32 13.61 13.44 -20.70
C GLU A 32 14.21 12.04 -20.50
N TYR A 33 13.72 11.29 -19.51
CA TYR A 33 14.24 9.98 -19.15
C TYR A 33 13.68 8.83 -20.01
N ASN A 34 12.89 9.10 -21.05
CA ASN A 34 12.19 8.05 -21.80
C ASN A 34 13.15 7.08 -22.50
N ASP A 35 14.22 7.58 -23.12
CA ASP A 35 15.18 6.73 -23.83
C ASP A 35 16.03 5.91 -22.86
N GLU A 36 16.39 6.49 -21.72
CA GLU A 36 17.11 5.80 -20.64
C GLU A 36 16.26 4.69 -20.01
N LEU A 37 14.97 4.94 -19.76
CA LEU A 37 14.04 3.95 -19.25
C LEU A 37 13.85 2.80 -20.27
N ARG A 38 13.74 3.11 -21.56
CA ARG A 38 13.68 2.08 -22.62
C ARG A 38 14.93 1.21 -22.61
N TYR A 39 16.10 1.84 -22.60
CA TYR A 39 17.37 1.12 -22.52
C TYR A 39 17.45 0.24 -21.27
N PHE A 40 17.05 0.78 -20.10
CA PHE A 40 17.02 0.03 -18.84
C PHE A 40 16.19 -1.24 -18.96
N PHE A 41 14.93 -1.13 -19.40
CA PHE A 41 14.06 -2.30 -19.49
C PHE A 41 14.46 -3.29 -20.60
N ASP A 42 15.09 -2.81 -21.68
CA ASP A 42 15.59 -3.69 -22.75
C ASP A 42 16.82 -4.49 -22.29
N LYS A 43 17.66 -3.89 -21.43
CA LYS A 43 18.86 -4.54 -20.89
C LYS A 43 18.59 -5.39 -19.67
N SER A 44 17.73 -4.95 -18.76
CA SER A 44 17.44 -5.68 -17.52
C SER A 44 16.55 -6.90 -17.77
N GLY A 45 15.71 -6.87 -18.81
CA GLY A 45 14.68 -7.88 -19.03
C GLY A 45 13.52 -7.79 -18.04
N GLU A 46 13.53 -6.79 -17.15
CA GLU A 46 12.47 -6.56 -16.19
C GLU A 46 11.20 -6.09 -16.90
N ARG A 47 10.07 -6.65 -16.46
CA ARG A 47 8.77 -6.36 -17.08
C ARG A 47 7.75 -5.81 -16.09
N PHE A 48 8.01 -5.87 -14.80
CA PHE A 48 7.05 -5.45 -13.78
C PHE A 48 7.63 -4.28 -13.00
N VAL A 49 6.85 -3.21 -12.89
CA VAL A 49 7.18 -2.06 -12.06
C VAL A 49 6.06 -1.91 -11.03
N ILE A 50 6.40 -2.06 -9.75
CA ILE A 50 5.46 -1.93 -8.64
C ILE A 50 5.63 -0.53 -8.06
N PHE A 51 4.56 0.25 -8.08
CA PHE A 51 4.47 1.54 -7.43
C PHE A 51 3.68 1.42 -6.14
N GLU A 52 4.34 1.72 -5.03
CA GLU A 52 3.73 1.77 -3.70
C GLU A 52 3.57 3.23 -3.24
N ASP A 53 2.60 3.47 -2.35
CA ASP A 53 2.36 4.76 -1.67
C ASP A 53 2.11 5.97 -2.59
N LEU A 54 1.69 5.75 -3.84
CA LEU A 54 1.36 6.83 -4.79
C LEU A 54 0.11 7.63 -4.39
N ASP A 55 -0.75 7.05 -3.56
CA ASP A 55 -1.95 7.69 -3.02
C ASP A 55 -1.62 8.85 -2.05
N ARG A 56 -0.40 8.93 -1.51
CA ARG A 56 0.04 10.02 -0.63
C ARG A 56 0.04 11.39 -1.31
N TYR A 57 0.22 11.43 -2.63
CA TYR A 57 0.29 12.68 -3.39
C TYR A 57 -1.09 13.33 -3.63
N ASN A 58 -2.18 12.61 -3.33
CA ASN A 58 -3.58 13.05 -3.50
C ASN A 58 -3.84 13.81 -4.82
N ASN A 59 -3.14 13.42 -5.89
CA ASN A 59 -3.17 14.10 -7.18
C ASN A 59 -3.37 13.06 -8.29
N PRO A 60 -4.59 12.93 -8.82
CA PRO A 60 -4.90 11.97 -9.89
C PRO A 60 -4.07 12.15 -11.17
N LEU A 61 -3.46 13.32 -11.39
CA LEU A 61 -2.62 13.60 -12.55
C LEU A 61 -1.40 12.67 -12.63
N ILE A 62 -0.91 12.16 -11.49
CA ILE A 62 0.23 11.23 -11.50
C ILE A 62 -0.10 9.94 -12.26
N PHE A 63 -1.31 9.40 -12.10
CA PHE A 63 -1.76 8.19 -12.79
C PHE A 63 -1.89 8.42 -14.29
N GLN A 64 -2.32 9.61 -14.72
CA GLN A 64 -2.37 9.98 -16.13
C GLN A 64 -0.97 10.01 -16.75
N ARG A 65 0.00 10.62 -16.06
CA ARG A 65 1.39 10.69 -16.53
C ARG A 65 2.04 9.30 -16.59
N LEU A 66 1.82 8.46 -15.59
CA LEU A 66 2.32 7.08 -15.56
C LEU A 66 1.69 6.22 -16.66
N ARG A 67 0.39 6.39 -16.94
CA ARG A 67 -0.27 5.72 -18.07
C ARG A 67 0.31 6.17 -19.41
N ALA A 68 0.55 7.47 -19.59
CA ALA A 68 1.16 8.00 -20.80
C ALA A 68 2.60 7.51 -20.98
N LEU A 69 3.38 7.40 -19.90
CA LEU A 69 4.71 6.79 -19.92
C LEU A 69 4.62 5.30 -20.30
N ASN A 70 3.77 4.52 -19.65
CA ASN A 70 3.63 3.08 -19.92
C ASN A 70 3.27 2.81 -21.39
N LYS A 71 2.36 3.59 -21.97
CA LYS A 71 2.03 3.52 -23.40
C LYS A 71 3.24 3.80 -24.29
N ARG A 72 4.04 4.83 -23.97
CA ARG A 72 5.25 5.18 -24.72
C ARG A 72 6.33 4.13 -24.61
N LEU A 73 6.53 3.52 -23.44
CA LEU A 73 7.46 2.42 -23.25
C LEU A 73 7.04 1.21 -24.09
N ASN A 74 5.75 0.89 -24.11
CA ASN A 74 5.24 -0.33 -24.74
C ASN A 74 4.95 -0.24 -26.25
N SER A 75 5.01 0.94 -26.86
CA SER A 75 4.59 1.18 -28.25
C SER A 75 5.23 0.24 -29.30
N PHE A 76 6.43 -0.29 -29.03
CA PHE A 76 7.18 -1.15 -29.97
C PHE A 76 7.65 -2.48 -29.33
N ARG A 77 7.10 -2.85 -28.17
CA ARG A 77 7.57 -4.01 -27.40
C ARG A 77 6.65 -5.21 -27.59
N LYS A 78 7.23 -6.37 -27.92
CA LYS A 78 6.50 -7.65 -27.96
C LYS A 78 6.15 -8.16 -26.56
N SER A 79 7.01 -7.87 -25.58
CA SER A 79 6.77 -8.14 -24.16
C SER A 79 6.53 -6.81 -23.44
N PRO A 80 5.30 -6.48 -23.04
CA PRO A 80 5.00 -5.20 -22.42
C PRO A 80 5.58 -5.13 -21.00
N VAL A 81 6.03 -3.94 -20.61
CA VAL A 81 6.23 -3.57 -19.22
C VAL A 81 4.87 -3.25 -18.59
N VAL A 82 4.57 -3.91 -17.49
CA VAL A 82 3.35 -3.81 -16.72
C VAL A 82 3.62 -2.96 -15.49
N PHE A 83 2.84 -1.88 -15.35
CA PHE A 83 2.84 -1.07 -14.14
C PHE A 83 1.76 -1.59 -13.20
N ILE A 84 2.16 -1.91 -11.97
CA ILE A 84 1.31 -2.40 -10.89
C ILE A 84 1.28 -1.30 -9.83
N TYR A 85 0.09 -0.98 -9.32
CA TYR A 85 -0.11 0.08 -8.35
C TYR A 85 -0.73 -0.49 -7.08
N THR A 86 -0.14 -0.23 -5.92
CA THR A 86 -0.78 -0.48 -4.63
C THR A 86 -1.30 0.85 -4.08
N LEU A 87 -2.61 0.94 -3.88
CA LEU A 87 -3.31 2.16 -3.52
C LEU A 87 -4.29 1.87 -2.40
N LYS A 88 -4.46 2.80 -1.44
CA LYS A 88 -5.57 2.72 -0.48
C LYS A 88 -6.89 3.09 -1.16
N ASP A 89 -8.00 2.63 -0.61
CA ASP A 89 -9.34 2.97 -1.11
C ASP A 89 -9.60 4.50 -1.13
N SER A 90 -8.97 5.23 -0.21
CA SER A 90 -9.05 6.69 -0.14
C SER A 90 -8.37 7.43 -1.29
N ALA A 91 -7.57 6.76 -2.12
CA ALA A 91 -6.85 7.40 -3.23
C ALA A 91 -7.78 8.07 -4.27
N PHE A 92 -9.06 7.66 -4.31
CA PHE A 92 -10.06 8.15 -5.26
C PHE A 92 -11.29 8.78 -4.61
N SER A 93 -11.29 8.95 -3.27
CA SER A 93 -12.48 9.38 -2.53
C SER A 93 -12.69 10.90 -2.46
N LYS A 94 -11.72 11.71 -2.93
CA LYS A 94 -11.80 13.17 -2.92
C LYS A 94 -11.93 13.72 -4.33
N ASP A 95 -13.01 14.45 -4.59
CA ASP A 95 -13.12 15.31 -5.76
C ASP A 95 -12.23 16.54 -5.54
N MET A 96 -11.34 16.83 -6.47
CA MET A 96 -10.42 17.96 -6.39
C MET A 96 -11.17 19.31 -6.41
N ASN A 97 -12.44 19.31 -6.85
CA ASN A 97 -13.29 20.50 -6.95
C ASN A 97 -14.43 20.57 -5.92
N ASN A 98 -14.59 19.55 -5.06
CA ASN A 98 -15.64 19.54 -4.06
C ASN A 98 -15.18 18.75 -2.82
N THR A 99 -14.76 19.49 -1.79
CA THR A 99 -14.17 18.92 -0.56
C THR A 99 -15.19 18.28 0.37
N ASP A 100 -16.50 18.44 0.12
CA ASP A 100 -17.53 18.20 1.16
C ASP A 100 -18.38 16.94 0.92
N ALA A 101 -18.14 16.15 -0.13
CA ALA A 101 -18.86 14.90 -0.35
C ALA A 101 -17.95 13.80 -0.91
N THR A 102 -17.75 12.73 -0.12
CA THR A 102 -17.22 11.45 -0.61
C THR A 102 -18.21 10.85 -1.60
N ASN A 103 -18.04 11.13 -2.88
CA ASN A 103 -18.88 10.56 -3.92
C ASN A 103 -18.28 9.24 -4.41
N GLU A 104 -18.80 8.11 -3.93
CA GLU A 104 -18.35 6.77 -4.33
C GLU A 104 -18.47 6.52 -5.85
N ASN A 105 -19.44 7.17 -6.52
CA ASN A 105 -19.58 7.08 -7.97
C ASN A 105 -18.43 7.78 -8.70
N TYR A 106 -17.93 8.90 -8.16
CA TYR A 106 -16.75 9.57 -8.71
C TYR A 106 -15.49 8.72 -8.56
N ALA A 107 -15.33 8.05 -7.41
CA ALA A 107 -14.21 7.15 -7.18
C ALA A 107 -14.20 5.96 -8.16
N ALA A 108 -15.38 5.37 -8.42
CA ALA A 108 -15.54 4.31 -9.40
C ALA A 108 -15.24 4.79 -10.83
N GLU A 109 -15.73 5.96 -11.21
CA GLU A 109 -15.47 6.56 -12.52
C GLU A 109 -13.98 6.89 -12.72
N ALA A 110 -13.32 7.44 -11.70
CA ALA A 110 -11.89 7.73 -11.73
C ALA A 110 -11.05 6.44 -11.86
N ARG A 111 -11.37 5.38 -11.10
CA ARG A 111 -10.66 4.09 -11.21
C ARG A 111 -10.76 3.51 -12.63
N GLY A 112 -11.95 3.50 -13.22
CA GLY A 112 -12.15 3.01 -14.60
C GLY A 112 -11.46 3.86 -15.67
N LYS A 113 -11.17 5.14 -15.40
CA LYS A 113 -10.43 6.02 -16.33
C LYS A 113 -8.93 5.76 -16.36
N PHE A 114 -8.33 5.27 -15.28
CA PHE A 114 -6.87 5.19 -15.15
C PHE A 114 -6.31 3.77 -15.20
N PHE A 115 -7.06 2.77 -14.72
CA PHE A 115 -6.57 1.40 -14.64
C PHE A 115 -7.27 0.50 -15.64
N ASP A 116 -6.49 -0.36 -16.29
CA ASP A 116 -7.04 -1.37 -17.18
C ASP A 116 -7.66 -2.54 -16.38
N TYR A 117 -7.15 -2.81 -15.16
CA TYR A 117 -7.68 -3.78 -14.20
C TYR A 117 -7.52 -3.28 -12.76
N THR A 118 -8.41 -3.70 -11.85
CA THR A 118 -8.34 -3.39 -10.42
C THR A 118 -8.68 -4.64 -9.61
N ILE A 119 -7.86 -4.93 -8.60
CA ILE A 119 -8.05 -6.05 -7.67
C ILE A 119 -8.14 -5.45 -6.27
N SER A 120 -9.27 -5.64 -5.59
CA SER A 120 -9.44 -5.25 -4.19
C SER A 120 -8.90 -6.35 -3.28
N ILE A 121 -8.11 -5.97 -2.27
CA ILE A 121 -7.56 -6.87 -1.26
C ILE A 121 -8.27 -6.59 0.06
N PHE A 122 -8.90 -7.61 0.64
CA PHE A 122 -9.54 -7.50 1.95
C PHE A 122 -8.67 -8.15 3.02
N PRO A 123 -8.31 -7.43 4.10
CA PRO A 123 -7.59 -8.03 5.21
C PRO A 123 -8.50 -9.01 5.98
N LEU A 124 -8.09 -10.27 6.06
CA LEU A 124 -8.73 -11.25 6.93
C LEU A 124 -8.07 -11.21 8.30
N HIS A 125 -8.61 -10.43 9.23
CA HIS A 125 -8.16 -10.39 10.62
C HIS A 125 -9.34 -10.74 11.52
N ASN A 126 -9.30 -11.92 12.15
CA ASN A 126 -10.21 -12.27 13.23
C ASN A 126 -9.43 -12.25 14.57
N LEU A 127 -10.15 -12.11 15.68
CA LEU A 127 -9.61 -12.14 17.04
C LEU A 127 -8.77 -13.40 17.32
N GLU A 128 -9.16 -14.53 16.73
CA GLU A 128 -8.47 -15.82 16.89
C GLU A 128 -7.07 -15.80 16.24
N ASN A 129 -6.93 -15.18 15.07
CA ASN A 129 -5.68 -15.06 14.32
C ASN A 129 -4.66 -14.19 15.06
N SER A 130 -5.09 -13.22 15.87
CA SER A 130 -4.16 -12.27 16.52
C SER A 130 -3.30 -12.98 17.56
N ARG A 131 -3.90 -13.86 18.38
CA ARG A 131 -3.16 -14.71 19.32
C ARG A 131 -2.15 -15.59 18.58
N ASP A 132 -2.62 -16.29 17.55
CA ASP A 132 -1.80 -17.23 16.80
C ASP A 132 -0.67 -16.49 16.06
N GLU A 133 -0.89 -15.26 15.63
CA GLU A 133 0.15 -14.40 15.07
C GLU A 133 1.23 -14.05 16.11
N PHE A 134 0.86 -13.68 17.35
CA PHE A 134 1.87 -13.48 18.41
C PHE A 134 2.73 -14.72 18.64
N TYR A 135 2.12 -15.92 18.61
CA TYR A 135 2.86 -17.18 18.72
C TYR A 135 3.81 -17.41 17.55
N GLU A 136 3.35 -17.19 16.32
CA GLU A 136 4.19 -17.37 15.14
C GLU A 136 5.34 -16.35 15.13
N GLN A 137 5.09 -15.10 15.52
CA GLN A 137 6.15 -14.10 15.64
C GLN A 137 7.15 -14.45 16.75
N LYS A 138 6.70 -14.97 17.90
CA LYS A 138 7.59 -15.47 18.97
C LYS A 138 8.53 -16.57 18.49
N LYS A 139 8.07 -17.47 17.59
CA LYS A 139 8.91 -18.53 17.00
C LYS A 139 9.94 -17.99 16.01
N GLN A 140 9.63 -16.87 15.35
CA GLN A 140 10.51 -16.24 14.36
C GLN A 140 11.61 -15.39 15.00
N CYS A 141 11.43 -14.96 16.25
CA CYS A 141 12.46 -14.26 17.00
C CYS A 141 13.68 -15.16 17.22
N GLY A 142 14.88 -14.58 17.14
CA GLY A 142 16.14 -15.32 17.27
C GLY A 142 16.40 -15.88 18.67
N HIS A 143 15.63 -15.43 19.66
CA HIS A 143 15.75 -15.81 21.07
C HIS A 143 14.47 -16.52 21.52
N ALA A 144 14.62 -17.52 22.39
CA ALA A 144 13.49 -18.12 23.09
C ALA A 144 12.89 -17.09 24.07
N LEU A 145 12.09 -16.15 23.55
CA LEU A 145 11.42 -15.14 24.36
C LEU A 145 10.52 -15.86 25.37
N LEU A 146 10.84 -15.73 26.66
CA LEU A 146 10.07 -16.35 27.73
C LEU A 146 8.88 -15.46 28.11
N ILE A 147 8.05 -15.15 27.11
CA ILE A 147 6.78 -14.44 27.32
C ILE A 147 5.72 -15.50 27.60
N ASN A 148 4.96 -15.34 28.67
CA ASN A 148 3.88 -16.25 28.98
C ASN A 148 2.71 -16.06 28.00
N ASP A 149 2.27 -17.20 27.51
CA ASP A 149 1.23 -17.42 26.52
C ASP A 149 -0.12 -16.80 26.90
N GLU A 150 -0.42 -16.67 28.20
CA GLU A 150 -1.64 -16.02 28.69
C GLU A 150 -1.69 -14.51 28.37
N TYR A 151 -0.54 -13.85 28.25
CA TYR A 151 -0.48 -12.45 27.82
C TYR A 151 -0.88 -12.28 26.35
N PHE A 152 -0.57 -13.24 25.47
CA PHE A 152 -1.00 -13.20 24.07
C PHE A 152 -2.51 -13.34 23.94
N TYR A 153 -3.12 -14.18 24.77
CA TYR A 153 -4.58 -14.30 24.82
C TYR A 153 -5.25 -13.01 25.32
N GLY A 154 -4.67 -12.38 26.35
CA GLY A 154 -5.17 -11.10 26.87
C GLY A 154 -5.07 -9.98 25.84
N ILE A 155 -3.89 -9.79 25.24
CA ILE A 155 -3.64 -8.66 24.35
C ILE A 155 -4.18 -8.86 22.93
N GLY A 156 -4.26 -10.10 22.44
CA GLY A 156 -4.83 -10.41 21.12
C GLY A 156 -6.30 -10.01 20.97
N LYS A 157 -6.98 -9.72 22.09
CA LYS A 157 -8.34 -9.13 22.11
C LYS A 157 -8.39 -7.65 21.76
N TYR A 158 -7.26 -6.95 21.83
CA TYR A 158 -7.17 -5.51 21.65
C TYR A 158 -6.30 -5.12 20.45
N ILE A 159 -5.32 -5.96 20.08
CA ILE A 159 -4.42 -5.73 18.96
C ILE A 159 -4.78 -6.73 17.85
N HIS A 160 -5.32 -6.23 16.74
CA HIS A 160 -5.73 -7.03 15.59
C HIS A 160 -4.88 -6.80 14.34
N ASP A 161 -4.14 -5.68 14.31
CA ASP A 161 -3.28 -5.36 13.18
C ASP A 161 -1.99 -6.17 13.28
N LYS A 162 -1.76 -7.03 12.28
CA LYS A 162 -0.54 -7.86 12.20
C LYS A 162 0.74 -7.03 12.20
N ARG A 163 0.73 -5.82 11.62
CA ARG A 163 1.88 -4.91 11.63
C ARG A 163 2.19 -4.44 13.05
N GLU A 164 1.18 -4.14 13.85
CA GLU A 164 1.36 -3.79 15.28
C GLU A 164 1.98 -4.98 16.03
N ILE A 165 1.47 -6.19 15.81
CA ILE A 165 1.99 -7.42 16.41
C ILE A 165 3.47 -7.64 16.06
N ILE A 166 3.82 -7.59 14.77
CA ILE A 166 5.21 -7.73 14.29
C ILE A 166 6.10 -6.66 14.92
N SER A 167 5.64 -5.41 14.96
CA SER A 167 6.38 -4.29 15.54
C SER A 167 6.67 -4.51 17.03
N ILE A 168 5.66 -4.88 17.82
CA ILE A 168 5.82 -5.19 19.25
C ILE A 168 6.83 -6.31 19.45
N MET A 169 6.67 -7.42 18.72
CA MET A 169 7.52 -8.60 18.90
C MET A 169 8.97 -8.34 18.49
N SER A 170 9.19 -7.59 17.40
CA SER A 170 10.51 -7.15 16.96
C SER A 170 11.18 -6.22 17.97
N ASP A 171 10.43 -5.29 18.56
CA ASP A 171 10.92 -4.41 19.62
C ASP A 171 11.33 -5.23 20.85
N VAL A 172 10.48 -6.17 21.29
CA VAL A 172 10.79 -7.04 22.43
C VAL A 172 12.05 -7.86 22.20
N ASP A 173 12.22 -8.49 21.03
CA ASP A 173 13.43 -9.23 20.70
C ASP A 173 14.68 -8.32 20.74
N THR A 174 14.58 -7.14 20.13
CA THR A 174 15.69 -6.17 20.09
C THR A 174 16.07 -5.69 21.49
N TYR A 175 15.11 -5.37 22.35
CA TYR A 175 15.40 -4.90 23.71
C TYR A 175 15.83 -6.04 24.63
N ALA A 176 15.30 -7.25 24.47
CA ALA A 176 15.74 -8.42 25.22
C ALA A 176 17.22 -8.72 24.98
N GLN A 177 17.67 -8.55 23.73
CA GLN A 177 19.09 -8.66 23.36
C GLN A 177 19.94 -7.58 24.01
N LYS A 178 19.53 -6.31 23.87
CA LYS A 178 20.28 -5.17 24.43
C LYS A 178 20.41 -5.23 25.94
N LEU A 179 19.38 -5.74 26.62
CA LEU A 179 19.35 -5.92 28.08
C LEU A 179 19.95 -7.26 28.52
N ASN A 180 20.37 -8.10 27.57
CA ASN A 180 20.93 -9.43 27.80
C ASN A 180 20.06 -10.30 28.75
N LEU A 181 18.73 -10.27 28.56
CA LEU A 181 17.79 -11.00 29.42
C LEU A 181 18.01 -12.51 29.37
N ALA A 182 18.56 -13.03 28.26
CA ALA A 182 18.96 -14.42 28.13
C ALA A 182 20.00 -14.88 29.17
N ALA A 183 20.80 -13.95 29.73
CA ALA A 183 21.85 -14.26 30.70
C ALA A 183 21.36 -14.37 32.15
N ILE A 184 20.07 -14.06 32.42
CA ILE A 184 19.48 -14.19 33.76
C ILE A 184 19.43 -15.67 34.14
N LYS A 185 20.13 -16.05 35.22
CA LYS A 185 20.27 -17.46 35.64
C LYS A 185 19.00 -18.07 36.23
N ASN A 186 18.21 -17.26 36.95
CA ASN A 186 16.97 -17.72 37.57
C ASN A 186 15.84 -17.63 36.53
N LYS A 187 15.22 -18.77 36.21
CA LYS A 187 14.19 -18.87 35.18
C LYS A 187 12.94 -18.04 35.47
N GLU A 188 12.47 -18.01 36.73
CA GLU A 188 11.31 -17.20 37.13
C GLU A 188 11.61 -15.70 36.97
N SER A 189 12.79 -15.26 37.39
CA SER A 189 13.23 -13.86 37.23
C SER A 189 13.44 -13.48 35.77
N GLN A 190 13.88 -14.44 34.96
CA GLN A 190 14.05 -14.25 33.52
C GLN A 190 12.69 -14.09 32.82
N GLU A 191 11.76 -15.00 33.08
CA GLU A 191 10.40 -14.96 32.55
C GLU A 191 9.67 -13.66 32.95
N GLU A 192 9.77 -13.27 34.23
CA GLU A 192 9.21 -12.01 34.72
C GLU A 192 9.80 -10.79 34.01
N ALA A 193 11.10 -10.80 33.69
CA ALA A 193 11.74 -9.73 32.93
C ALA A 193 11.22 -9.66 31.48
N PHE A 194 11.02 -10.81 30.83
CA PHE A 194 10.43 -10.87 29.48
C PHE A 194 8.97 -10.40 29.47
N ASN A 195 8.16 -10.83 30.44
CA ASN A 195 6.77 -10.41 30.58
C ASN A 195 6.65 -8.89 30.81
N LYS A 196 7.50 -8.32 31.68
CA LYS A 196 7.57 -6.87 31.91
C LYS A 196 8.00 -6.11 30.67
N LEU A 197 9.00 -6.61 29.95
CA LEU A 197 9.46 -5.99 28.71
C LEU A 197 8.35 -6.00 27.64
N PHE A 198 7.65 -7.11 27.49
CA PHE A 198 6.50 -7.23 26.60
C PHE A 198 5.41 -6.20 26.95
N GLY A 199 5.01 -6.13 28.23
CA GLY A 199 4.06 -5.13 28.72
C GLY A 199 4.53 -3.69 28.47
N LEU A 200 5.82 -3.40 28.65
CA LEU A 200 6.40 -2.08 28.38
C LEU A 200 6.35 -1.72 26.89
N MET A 201 6.63 -2.66 25.99
CA MET A 201 6.57 -2.41 24.54
C MET A 201 5.13 -2.17 24.06
N ILE A 202 4.17 -2.90 24.62
CA ILE A 202 2.74 -2.62 24.38
C ILE A 202 2.39 -1.22 24.87
N TYR A 203 2.79 -0.86 26.10
CA TYR A 203 2.50 0.47 26.65
C TYR A 203 3.11 1.61 25.80
N LYS A 204 4.36 1.44 25.36
CA LYS A 204 5.04 2.35 24.44
C LYS A 204 4.21 2.55 23.16
N MET A 205 3.71 1.47 22.57
CA MET A 205 2.88 1.53 21.36
C MET A 205 1.62 2.39 21.57
N TYR A 206 0.86 2.14 22.64
CA TYR A 206 -0.39 2.87 22.91
C TYR A 206 -0.16 4.36 23.18
N ILE A 207 0.92 4.73 23.88
CA ILE A 207 1.28 6.15 24.08
C ILE A 207 1.60 6.83 22.73
N LEU A 208 2.39 6.16 21.88
CA LEU A 208 2.73 6.69 20.57
C LEU A 208 1.47 6.89 19.72
N GLN A 209 0.50 5.99 19.80
CA GLN A 209 -0.75 6.10 19.05
C GLN A 209 -1.60 7.31 19.49
N ILE A 210 -1.63 7.63 20.79
CA ILE A 210 -2.31 8.81 21.35
C ILE A 210 -1.61 10.12 20.96
N LEU A 211 -0.28 10.13 20.89
CA LEU A 211 0.49 11.33 20.54
C LEU A 211 0.43 11.69 19.05
N ILE A 212 0.04 10.74 18.19
CA ILE A 212 0.01 10.90 16.73
C ILE A 212 -1.44 11.08 16.20
N SER A 213 -2.46 10.83 17.04
CA SER A 213 -3.89 11.09 16.73
C SER A 213 -4.29 12.52 17.06
#